data_AF-A0A1I1XID4-F1
#
_entry.id   AF-A0A1I1XID4-F1
#
_cell.length_a   1.000
_cell.length_b   1.000
_cell.length_c   1.000
_cell.angle_alpha   90.00
_cell.angle_beta   90.00
_cell.angle_gamma   90.00
#
_symmetry.space_group_name_H-M   'P 1'
#
loop_
_entity.id
_entity.type
_entity.pdbx_description
1 polymer ?
#
loop_
_entity_poly.entity_id
_entity_poly.type
_entity_poly.pdbx_seq_one_letter_code
_entity_poly.pdbx_strand_id
1 'polypeptide(L)'
;METKSHSPYRVFLAYLLLTFYCFGGGMMNEFVEYLSYADLGRSIPPADFARWHQATSQNVLPCLVGPILLGNIALLALFFNRPPSVPKWTLGAALICAILAWTSTILFQVPIETQFDQGNYTPALMERLWQTDWIRKGAFFVEIGVVLYMATCFFQSVAVRPVALNAVSTVL
;
A
#
# COMPACT_ATOMS: atom_id res chain seq x y z
N MET A 1 -9.23 10.12 -31.66
CA MET A 1 -9.67 9.83 -30.28
C MET A 1 -8.88 10.73 -29.35
N GLU A 2 -9.46 11.86 -28.92
CA GLU A 2 -8.87 12.68 -27.86
C GLU A 2 -8.99 11.93 -26.53
N THR A 3 -7.88 11.44 -26.01
CA THR A 3 -7.83 10.89 -24.66
C THR A 3 -8.00 12.04 -23.67
N LYS A 4 -9.14 12.07 -22.98
CA LYS A 4 -9.42 13.07 -21.93
C LYS A 4 -8.36 12.90 -20.84
N SER A 5 -7.34 13.76 -20.85
CA SER A 5 -6.24 13.70 -19.88
C SER A 5 -6.81 13.79 -18.47
N HIS A 6 -6.65 12.72 -17.68
CA HIS A 6 -7.10 12.70 -16.30
C HIS A 6 -6.32 13.76 -15.50
N SER A 7 -7.04 14.53 -14.68
CA SER A 7 -6.42 15.57 -13.86
C SER A 7 -5.39 14.94 -12.90
N PRO A 8 -4.10 15.33 -12.98
CA PRO A 8 -3.04 14.73 -12.18
C PRO A 8 -3.26 14.90 -10.67
N TYR A 9 -4.03 15.93 -10.28
CA TYR A 9 -4.45 16.18 -8.91
C TYR A 9 -5.40 15.11 -8.37
N ARG A 10 -6.35 14.63 -9.19
CA ARG A 10 -7.28 13.56 -8.79
C ARG A 10 -6.58 12.22 -8.69
N VAL A 11 -5.66 11.95 -9.62
CA VAL A 11 -4.83 10.74 -9.57
C VAL A 11 -3.95 10.75 -8.33
N PHE A 12 -3.35 11.90 -7.98
CA PHE A 12 -2.56 12.04 -6.76
C PHE A 12 -3.38 11.79 -5.50
N LEU A 13 -4.59 12.35 -5.40
CA LEU A 13 -5.47 12.12 -4.26
C LEU A 13 -5.90 10.64 -4.15
N ALA A 14 -6.20 9.99 -5.28
CA ALA A 14 -6.52 8.57 -5.30
C ALA A 14 -5.33 7.72 -4.83
N TYR A 15 -4.13 8.00 -5.32
CA TYR A 15 -2.90 7.33 -4.87
C TYR A 15 -2.70 7.52 -3.37
N LEU A 16 -2.77 8.75 -2.86
CA LEU A 16 -2.66 9.07 -1.44
C LEU A 16 -3.63 8.23 -0.59
N LEU A 17 -4.92 8.24 -0.92
CA LEU A 17 -5.95 7.51 -0.17
C LEU A 17 -5.72 6.00 -0.21
N LEU A 18 -5.36 5.45 -1.37
CA LEU A 18 -5.09 4.03 -1.54
C LEU A 18 -3.85 3.60 -0.74
N THR A 19 -2.77 4.39 -0.74
CA THR A 19 -1.56 4.07 0.04
C THR A 19 -1.89 3.99 1.53
N PHE A 20 -2.65 4.96 2.08
CA PHE A 20 -3.04 4.93 3.50
C PHE A 20 -3.99 3.79 3.84
N TYR A 21 -4.98 3.53 2.97
CA TYR A 21 -5.90 2.39 3.13
C TYR A 21 -5.14 1.06 3.16
N CYS A 22 -4.24 0.84 2.20
CA CYS A 22 -3.48 -0.41 2.09
C CYS A 22 -2.46 -0.56 3.22
N PHE A 23 -1.83 0.53 3.64
CA PHE A 23 -0.93 0.53 4.79
C PHE A 23 -1.67 0.16 6.08
N GLY A 24 -2.84 0.76 6.33
CA GLY A 24 -3.68 0.42 7.47
C GLY A 24 -4.09 -1.07 7.47
N GLY A 25 -4.55 -1.57 6.31
CA GLY A 25 -4.87 -2.99 6.15
C GLY A 25 -3.67 -3.92 6.37
N GLY A 26 -2.50 -3.55 5.84
CA GLY A 26 -1.26 -4.31 6.02
C GLY A 26 -0.75 -4.33 7.46
N MET A 27 -0.97 -3.26 8.23
CA MET A 27 -0.65 -3.23 9.66
C MET A 27 -1.63 -4.06 10.49
N MET A 28 -2.92 -4.09 10.13
CA MET A 28 -3.91 -4.93 10.80
C MET A 28 -3.54 -6.42 10.75
N ASN A 29 -2.97 -6.86 9.63
CA ASN A 29 -2.48 -8.24 9.46
C ASN A 29 -1.45 -8.62 10.54
N GLU A 30 -0.55 -7.71 10.94
CA GLU A 30 0.43 -7.97 12.00
C GLU A 30 -0.21 -8.18 13.36
N PHE A 31 -1.13 -7.28 13.73
CA PHE A 31 -1.63 -7.19 15.09
C PHE A 31 -2.78 -8.14 15.37
N VAL A 32 -3.44 -8.65 14.33
CA VAL A 32 -4.63 -9.48 14.51
C VAL A 32 -4.48 -10.81 13.80
N GLU A 33 -4.18 -10.79 12.50
CA GLU A 33 -4.21 -12.00 11.68
C GLU A 33 -3.02 -12.92 12.01
N TYR A 34 -1.79 -12.42 12.00
CA TYR A 34 -0.60 -13.22 12.34
C TYR A 34 -0.60 -13.71 13.80
N LEU A 35 -1.10 -12.91 14.75
CA LEU A 35 -1.30 -13.39 16.12
C LEU A 35 -2.31 -14.54 16.18
N SER A 36 -3.41 -14.43 15.42
CA SER A 36 -4.40 -15.51 15.30
C SER A 36 -3.81 -16.75 14.65
N TYR A 37 -2.94 -16.60 13.65
CA TYR A 37 -2.27 -17.73 12.98
C TYR A 37 -1.39 -18.48 13.97
N ALA A 38 -0.61 -17.74 14.76
CA ALA A 38 0.30 -18.29 15.73
C ALA A 38 -0.39 -19.02 16.89
N ASP A 39 -1.57 -18.54 17.31
CA ASP A 39 -2.35 -19.16 18.38
C ASP A 39 -3.13 -20.39 17.86
N LEU A 40 -3.93 -20.20 16.80
CA LEU A 40 -4.79 -21.24 16.26
C LEU A 40 -3.99 -22.37 15.61
N GLY A 41 -2.94 -22.05 14.85
CA GLY A 41 -2.12 -23.06 14.16
C GLY A 41 -1.47 -24.07 15.11
N ARG A 42 -1.26 -23.72 16.38
CA ARG A 42 -0.77 -24.64 17.43
C ARG A 42 -1.87 -25.42 18.13
N SER A 43 -3.10 -24.94 18.07
CA SER A 43 -4.19 -25.33 18.98
C SER A 43 -5.27 -26.17 18.30
N ILE A 44 -5.37 -26.15 16.97
CA ILE A 44 -6.41 -26.86 16.21
C ILE A 44 -5.82 -27.85 15.19
N PRO A 45 -6.59 -28.87 14.77
CA PRO A 45 -6.15 -29.79 13.73
C PRO A 45 -5.78 -29.09 12.41
N PRO A 46 -4.80 -29.60 11.64
CA PRO A 46 -4.36 -29.00 10.38
C PRO A 46 -5.48 -28.70 9.38
N ALA A 47 -6.45 -29.60 9.25
CA ALA A 47 -7.58 -29.44 8.34
C ALA A 47 -8.53 -28.30 8.75
N ASP A 48 -8.69 -28.07 10.06
CA ASP A 48 -9.52 -26.98 10.57
C ASP A 48 -8.79 -25.65 10.45
N PHE A 49 -7.47 -25.63 10.67
CA PHE A 49 -6.63 -24.47 10.39
C PHE A 49 -6.68 -24.06 8.92
N ALA A 50 -6.53 -25.00 8.00
CA ALA A 50 -6.63 -24.75 6.56
C ALA A 50 -7.98 -24.12 6.18
N ARG A 51 -9.08 -24.68 6.70
CA ARG A 51 -10.44 -24.17 6.43
C ARG A 51 -10.64 -22.77 7.00
N TRP A 52 -10.19 -22.53 8.22
CA TRP A 52 -10.27 -21.23 8.88
C TRP A 52 -9.42 -20.17 8.14
N HIS A 53 -8.20 -20.53 7.75
CA HIS A 53 -7.28 -19.67 7.02
C HIS A 53 -7.88 -19.23 5.69
N GLN A 54 -8.33 -20.18 4.85
CA GLN A 54 -8.98 -19.89 3.57
C GLN A 54 -10.23 -19.02 3.73
N ALA A 55 -11.06 -19.28 4.75
CA ALA A 55 -12.27 -18.50 5.00
C ALA A 55 -11.98 -17.05 5.40
N THR A 56 -10.87 -16.83 6.10
CA THR A 56 -10.45 -15.50 6.56
C THR A 56 -9.68 -14.74 5.47
N SER A 57 -8.90 -15.45 4.65
CA SER A 57 -8.05 -14.88 3.61
C SER A 57 -8.75 -14.65 2.25
N GLN A 58 -9.94 -15.24 2.02
CA GLN A 58 -10.66 -15.17 0.72
C GLN A 58 -10.88 -13.74 0.20
N ASN A 59 -10.99 -12.75 1.11
CA ASN A 59 -11.24 -11.36 0.75
C ASN A 59 -9.96 -10.51 0.68
N VAL A 60 -8.79 -11.06 1.01
CA VAL A 60 -7.51 -10.34 0.91
C VAL A 60 -7.25 -9.90 -0.53
N LEU A 61 -7.55 -10.75 -1.51
CA LEU A 61 -7.35 -10.43 -2.92
C LEU A 61 -8.20 -9.22 -3.37
N PRO A 62 -9.55 -9.22 -3.25
CA PRO A 62 -10.36 -8.09 -3.68
C PRO A 62 -10.23 -6.86 -2.77
N CYS A 63 -10.05 -7.02 -1.46
CA CYS A 63 -10.11 -5.91 -0.51
C CYS A 63 -8.74 -5.29 -0.20
N LEU A 64 -7.63 -5.98 -0.44
CA LEU A 64 -6.29 -5.45 -0.20
C LEU A 64 -5.44 -5.44 -1.47
N VAL A 65 -5.31 -6.58 -2.16
CA VAL A 65 -4.46 -6.68 -3.35
C VAL A 65 -5.01 -5.83 -4.51
N GLY A 66 -6.32 -5.84 -4.73
CA GLY A 66 -6.99 -4.98 -5.72
C GLY A 66 -6.69 -3.49 -5.52
N PRO A 67 -6.93 -2.92 -4.33
CA PRO A 67 -6.56 -1.55 -3.99
C PRO A 67 -5.05 -1.25 -4.13
N ILE A 68 -4.17 -2.18 -3.76
CA ILE A 68 -2.71 -2.03 -3.97
C ILE A 68 -2.39 -1.92 -5.47
N LEU A 69 -2.99 -2.77 -6.31
CA LEU A 69 -2.79 -2.72 -7.76
C LEU A 69 -3.30 -1.39 -8.34
N LEU A 70 -4.48 -0.92 -7.92
CA LEU A 70 -5.00 0.39 -8.32
C LEU A 70 -4.07 1.53 -7.88
N GLY A 71 -3.51 1.45 -6.68
CA GLY A 71 -2.53 2.41 -6.17
C GLY A 71 -1.26 2.43 -7.03
N ASN A 72 -0.74 1.26 -7.41
CA ASN A 72 0.43 1.14 -8.29
C ASN A 72 0.16 1.68 -9.70
N ILE A 73 -1.04 1.46 -10.24
CA ILE A 73 -1.46 2.05 -11.53
C ILE A 73 -1.51 3.58 -11.41
N ALA A 74 -2.05 4.11 -10.33
CA ALA A 74 -2.09 5.56 -10.08
C ALA A 74 -0.67 6.14 -9.93
N LEU A 75 0.23 5.44 -9.22
CA LEU A 75 1.64 5.80 -9.08
C LEU A 75 2.35 5.86 -10.43
N LEU A 76 2.16 4.84 -11.29
CA LEU A 76 2.70 4.83 -12.65
C LEU A 76 2.14 5.99 -13.48
N ALA A 77 0.83 6.26 -13.41
CA ALA A 77 0.22 7.39 -14.10
C ALA A 77 0.82 8.73 -13.64
N LEU A 78 1.07 8.90 -12.33
CA LEU A 78 1.74 10.09 -11.78
C LEU A 78 3.19 10.21 -12.22
N PHE A 79 3.90 9.10 -12.39
CA PHE A 79 5.28 9.12 -12.87
C PHE A 79 5.41 9.79 -14.25
N PHE A 80 4.41 9.60 -15.13
CA PHE A 80 4.34 10.24 -16.44
C PHE A 80 3.63 11.59 -16.43
N ASN A 81 2.64 11.78 -15.55
CA ASN A 81 1.81 12.99 -15.48
C ASN A 81 1.66 13.47 -14.02
N ARG A 82 2.73 14.04 -13.46
CA ARG A 82 2.75 14.53 -12.08
C ARG A 82 2.22 15.97 -11.96
N PRO A 83 1.59 16.33 -10.84
CA PRO A 83 1.44 17.74 -10.47
C PRO A 83 2.81 18.42 -10.40
N PRO A 84 2.97 19.67 -10.89
CA PRO A 84 4.25 20.37 -10.88
C PRO A 84 4.88 20.50 -9.48
N SER A 85 4.04 20.57 -8.45
CA SER A 85 4.41 20.68 -7.04
C SER A 85 4.98 19.41 -6.42
N VAL A 86 4.77 18.23 -7.01
CA VAL A 86 5.26 16.96 -6.46
C VAL A 86 6.63 16.65 -7.09
N PRO A 87 7.74 16.56 -6.33
CA PRO A 87 9.06 16.30 -6.91
C PRO A 87 9.13 14.96 -7.66
N LYS A 88 9.93 14.87 -8.74
CA LYS A 88 10.01 13.62 -9.53
C LYS A 88 10.69 12.47 -8.77
N TRP A 89 11.69 12.78 -7.95
CA TRP A 89 12.46 11.78 -7.22
C TRP A 89 11.61 10.99 -6.22
N THR A 90 10.58 11.60 -5.65
CA THR A 90 9.68 10.96 -4.68
C THR A 90 8.87 9.86 -5.36
N LEU A 91 8.42 10.06 -6.60
CA LEU A 91 7.70 9.05 -7.37
C LEU A 91 8.62 7.87 -7.71
N GLY A 92 9.90 8.14 -8.00
CA GLY A 92 10.90 7.09 -8.17
C GLY A 92 11.14 6.28 -6.89
N ALA A 93 11.24 6.95 -5.74
CA ALA A 93 11.39 6.30 -4.45
C ALA A 93 10.17 5.43 -4.10
N ALA A 94 8.95 5.94 -4.33
CA ALA A 94 7.72 5.18 -4.13
C ALA A 94 7.65 3.95 -5.06
N LEU A 95 8.04 4.07 -6.33
CA LEU A 95 8.09 2.92 -7.26
C LEU A 95 9.08 1.84 -6.79
N ILE A 96 10.25 2.24 -6.28
CA ILE A 96 11.22 1.29 -5.71
C ILE A 96 10.60 0.57 -4.51
N CYS A 97 9.91 1.29 -3.62
CA CYS A 97 9.23 0.69 -2.47
C CYS A 97 8.16 -0.32 -2.92
N ALA A 98 7.33 0.04 -3.91
CA ALA A 98 6.32 -0.86 -4.48
C ALA A 98 6.95 -2.13 -5.09
N ILE A 99 8.05 -2.00 -5.85
CA ILE A 99 8.77 -3.15 -6.43
C ILE A 99 9.31 -4.06 -5.32
N LEU A 100 9.93 -3.50 -4.29
CA LEU A 100 10.44 -4.27 -3.15
C LEU A 100 9.32 -5.00 -2.41
N ALA A 101 8.20 -4.33 -2.17
CA ALA A 101 7.03 -4.92 -1.52
C ALA A 101 6.43 -6.07 -2.33
N TRP A 102 6.27 -5.90 -3.64
CA TRP A 102 5.79 -6.97 -4.53
C TRP A 102 6.78 -8.13 -4.64
N THR A 103 8.07 -7.84 -4.73
CA THR A 103 9.11 -8.88 -4.79
C THR A 103 9.09 -9.73 -3.53
N SER A 104 9.00 -9.10 -2.34
CA SER A 104 8.83 -9.81 -1.08
C SER A 104 7.56 -10.66 -1.09
N THR A 105 6.43 -10.07 -1.50
CA THR A 105 5.11 -10.74 -1.56
C THR A 105 5.14 -12.01 -2.40
N ILE A 106 5.70 -11.93 -3.61
CA ILE A 106 5.73 -13.06 -4.56
C ILE A 106 6.70 -14.15 -4.09
N LEU A 107 7.85 -13.76 -3.53
CA LEU A 107 8.89 -14.72 -3.14
C LEU A 107 8.64 -15.40 -1.80
N PHE A 108 7.97 -14.72 -0.86
CA PHE A 108 7.84 -15.19 0.51
C PHE A 108 6.40 -15.33 0.97
N GLN A 109 5.58 -14.29 0.90
CA GLN A 109 4.22 -14.35 1.43
C GLN A 109 3.37 -15.36 0.65
N VAL A 110 3.29 -15.26 -0.68
CA VAL A 110 2.46 -16.18 -1.49
C VAL A 110 2.79 -17.66 -1.25
N PRO A 111 4.07 -18.10 -1.26
CA PRO A 111 4.40 -19.50 -0.94
C PRO A 111 4.08 -19.93 0.49
N ILE A 112 4.17 -19.02 1.47
CA ILE A 112 3.88 -19.35 2.87
C ILE A 112 2.36 -19.42 3.10
N GLU A 113 1.61 -18.44 2.61
CA GLU A 113 0.14 -18.41 2.69
C GLU A 113 -0.47 -19.64 2.01
N THR A 114 0.10 -20.08 0.88
CA THR A 114 -0.33 -21.32 0.21
C THR A 114 -0.08 -22.58 1.06
N GLN A 115 0.97 -22.59 1.88
CA GLN A 115 1.21 -23.70 2.81
C GLN A 115 0.19 -23.68 3.96
N PHE A 116 -0.18 -22.50 4.46
CA PHE A 116 -1.25 -22.38 5.46
C PHE A 116 -2.62 -22.78 4.92
N ASP A 117 -2.92 -22.45 3.66
CA ASP A 117 -4.12 -22.93 2.97
C ASP A 117 -4.18 -24.46 2.86
N GLN A 118 -3.05 -25.14 2.94
CA GLN A 118 -2.94 -26.61 2.94
C GLN A 118 -2.93 -27.19 4.36
N GLY A 119 -2.98 -26.37 5.40
CA GLY A 119 -2.92 -26.79 6.80
C GLY A 119 -1.50 -27.02 7.34
N ASN A 120 -0.47 -26.69 6.57
CA ASN A 120 0.93 -26.94 6.91
C ASN A 120 1.48 -25.89 7.89
N TYR A 121 0.87 -25.77 9.06
CA TYR A 121 1.37 -24.87 10.09
C TYR A 121 2.58 -25.46 10.82
N THR A 122 3.65 -24.68 10.93
CA THR A 122 4.75 -24.92 11.88
C THR A 122 5.22 -23.60 12.50
N PRO A 123 5.71 -23.59 13.74
CA PRO A 123 6.27 -22.37 14.34
C PRO A 123 7.42 -21.76 13.53
N ALA A 124 8.24 -22.59 12.87
CA ALA A 124 9.33 -22.13 12.02
C ALA A 124 8.82 -21.43 10.74
N LEU A 125 7.74 -21.94 10.15
CA LEU A 125 7.10 -21.31 9.00
C LEU A 125 6.47 -19.96 9.38
N MET A 126 5.84 -19.89 10.55
CA MET A 126 5.28 -18.65 11.10
C MET A 126 6.37 -17.61 11.38
N GLU A 127 7.48 -18.00 11.99
CA GLU A 127 8.62 -17.10 12.23
C GLU A 127 9.19 -16.55 10.91
N ARG A 128 9.31 -17.41 9.89
CA ARG A 128 9.74 -17.00 8.54
C ARG A 128 8.78 -16.01 7.91
N LEU A 129 7.46 -16.20 8.08
CA LEU A 129 6.45 -15.25 7.62
C LEU A 129 6.69 -13.88 8.26
N TRP A 130 6.82 -13.84 9.59
CA TRP A 130 7.05 -12.60 10.34
C TRP A 130 8.29 -11.86 9.84
N GLN A 131 9.43 -12.54 9.79
CA GLN A 131 10.70 -11.94 9.40
C GLN A 131 10.66 -11.39 7.96
N THR A 132 10.10 -12.17 7.03
CA THR A 132 10.03 -11.77 5.61
C THR A 132 8.98 -10.68 5.38
N ASP A 133 7.92 -10.63 6.18
CA ASP A 133 6.91 -9.58 6.07
C ASP A 133 7.41 -8.21 6.57
N TRP A 134 8.31 -8.19 7.56
CA TRP A 134 8.95 -6.94 8.00
C TRP A 134 9.81 -6.28 6.92
N ILE A 135 10.32 -7.04 5.93
CA ILE A 135 10.97 -6.48 4.74
C ILE A 135 9.95 -5.65 3.94
N ARG A 136 8.76 -6.22 3.71
CA ARG A 136 7.66 -5.58 2.99
C ARG A 136 7.13 -4.36 3.75
N LYS A 137 6.90 -4.49 5.06
CA LYS A 137 6.48 -3.35 5.91
C LYS A 137 7.50 -2.23 5.91
N GLY A 138 8.80 -2.54 5.97
CA GLY A 138 9.86 -1.55 5.85
C GLY A 138 9.72 -0.71 4.58
N ALA A 139 9.45 -1.35 3.44
CA ALA A 139 9.17 -0.65 2.19
C ALA A 139 7.92 0.24 2.28
N PHE A 140 6.83 -0.25 2.89
CA PHE A 140 5.62 0.56 3.09
C PHE A 140 5.82 1.74 4.05
N PHE A 141 6.62 1.61 5.11
CA PHE A 141 6.95 2.73 6.00
C PHE A 141 7.69 3.84 5.26
N VAL A 142 8.68 3.46 4.44
CA VAL A 142 9.41 4.42 3.59
C VAL A 142 8.45 5.06 2.58
N GLU A 143 7.59 4.26 1.93
CA GLU A 143 6.59 4.77 1.00
C GLU A 143 5.65 5.78 1.67
N ILE A 144 5.10 5.48 2.85
CA ILE A 144 4.25 6.40 3.61
C ILE A 144 4.98 7.71 3.91
N GLY A 145 6.25 7.66 4.36
CA GLY A 145 7.05 8.86 4.59
C GLY A 145 7.21 9.70 3.32
N VAL A 146 7.47 9.04 2.18
CA VAL A 146 7.59 9.68 0.87
C VAL A 146 6.26 10.29 0.43
N VAL A 147 5.14 9.58 0.56
CA VAL A 147 3.80 10.04 0.19
C VAL A 147 3.36 11.21 1.07
N LEU A 148 3.65 11.18 2.37
CA LEU A 148 3.42 12.32 3.26
C LEU A 148 4.20 13.56 2.81
N TYR A 149 5.47 13.39 2.41
CA TYR A 149 6.26 14.48 1.85
C TYR A 149 5.70 15.00 0.52
N MET A 150 5.21 14.12 -0.38
CA MET A 150 4.51 14.56 -1.58
C MET A 150 3.27 15.38 -1.23
N ALA A 151 2.50 14.94 -0.22
CA ALA A 151 1.29 15.62 0.22
C ALA A 151 1.60 17.02 0.78
N THR A 152 2.65 17.18 1.59
CA THR A 152 3.05 18.50 2.11
C THR A 152 3.44 19.46 0.98
N CYS A 153 4.27 19.02 0.02
CA CYS A 153 4.62 19.82 -1.16
C CYS A 153 3.37 20.22 -1.99
N PHE A 154 2.45 19.26 -2.16
CA PHE A 154 1.21 19.48 -2.88
C PHE A 154 0.32 20.52 -2.19
N PHE A 155 0.03 20.36 -0.90
CA PHE A 155 -0.87 21.27 -0.17
C PHE A 155 -0.27 22.66 0.03
N GLN A 156 1.04 22.79 0.25
CA GLN A 156 1.72 24.09 0.30
C GLN A 156 1.54 24.86 -1.02
N SER A 157 1.65 24.19 -2.17
CA SER A 157 1.46 24.84 -3.47
C SER A 157 0.03 25.34 -3.72
N VAL A 158 -0.97 24.68 -3.12
CA VAL A 158 -2.38 25.08 -3.21
C VAL A 158 -2.66 26.25 -2.25
N ALA A 159 -2.12 26.20 -1.03
CA ALA A 159 -2.31 27.23 0.00
C ALA A 159 -1.67 28.59 -0.35
N VAL A 160 -0.69 28.63 -1.26
CA VAL A 160 -0.05 29.89 -1.72
C VAL A 160 -0.88 30.60 -2.81
N ARG A 161 -1.83 29.91 -3.48
CA ARG A 161 -2.68 30.52 -4.53
C ARG A 161 -3.81 31.48 -4.11
N PRO A 162 -4.31 31.59 -2.85
CA PRO A 162 -5.42 32.49 -2.55
C PRO A 162 -5.03 33.97 -2.34
N VAL A 163 -3.76 34.29 -2.07
CA VAL A 163 -3.36 35.66 -1.71
C VAL A 163 -3.15 36.56 -2.94
N ALA A 164 -2.72 36.00 -4.07
CA ALA A 164 -2.39 36.78 -5.26
C ALA A 164 -3.61 37.39 -5.99
N LEU A 165 -4.83 36.87 -5.76
CA LEU A 165 -6.04 37.36 -6.42
C LEU A 165 -6.74 38.50 -5.67
N ASN A 166 -6.49 38.67 -4.37
CA ASN A 166 -7.09 39.77 -3.59
C ASN A 166 -6.29 41.08 -3.63
N ALA A 167 -5.05 41.07 -4.15
CA ALA A 167 -4.24 42.28 -4.27
C ALA A 167 -4.54 43.10 -5.54
N VAL A 168 -5.18 42.50 -6.55
CA VAL A 168 -5.46 43.16 -7.84
C VAL A 168 -6.82 43.89 -7.82
N SER A 169 -7.74 43.52 -6.93
CA SER A 169 -9.06 44.14 -6.84
C SER A 169 -9.14 45.39 -5.94
N THR A 170 -8.04 45.80 -5.31
CA THR A 170 -8.00 46.97 -4.41
C THR A 170 -7.31 48.19 -5.05
N VAL A 171 -7.00 48.13 -6.35
CA VAL A 171 -6.30 49.21 -7.10
C VAL A 171 -7.13 49.72 -8.29
N LEU A 172 -8.44 49.44 -8.32
CA LEU A 172 -9.40 50.06 -9.24
C LEU A 172 -10.51 50.73 -8.43
#